data_AF-A0A4Q5K6E4-F1
#
_entry.id   AF-A0A4Q5K6E4-F1
#
_cell.length_a   1.000
_cell.length_b   1.000
_cell.length_c   1.000
_cell.angle_alpha   90.00
_cell.angle_beta   90.00
_cell.angle_gamma   90.00
#
_symmetry.space_group_name_H-M   'P 1'
#
loop_
_entity.id
_entity.type
_entity.pdbx_description
1 polymer ?
#
loop_
_entity_poly.entity_id
_entity_poly.type
_entity_poly.pdbx_seq_one_letter_code
_entity_poly.pdbx_strand_id
1 'polypeptide(L)'
;MVDIVDFTRKQQFKVGEKKVYDHQCAHSQLTIDEKRRLIVCDNCGQHFDAFDYVMRIAEKEIRIRSNLRYLRGKTKQLSEEIEAKKRELRNIKAQVSRANKRSTQTDK
;
A
#
# COMPACT_ATOMS: atom_id res chain seq x y z
N MET A 1 14.39 30.22 -13.78
CA MET A 1 14.70 28.79 -13.95
C MET A 1 13.45 28.03 -13.55
N VAL A 2 12.87 27.24 -14.46
CA VAL A 2 11.68 26.43 -14.17
C VAL A 2 12.20 25.05 -13.80
N ASP A 3 12.03 24.65 -12.54
CA ASP A 3 12.43 23.32 -12.08
C ASP A 3 11.46 22.29 -12.65
N ILE A 4 11.89 21.58 -13.70
CA ILE A 4 11.18 20.44 -14.26
C ILE A 4 11.30 19.30 -13.25
N VAL A 5 10.16 18.89 -12.69
CA VAL A 5 10.11 17.78 -11.74
C VAL A 5 10.24 16.46 -12.51
N ASP A 6 11.39 15.80 -12.37
CA ASP A 6 11.67 14.48 -12.96
C ASP A 6 10.97 13.36 -12.16
N PHE A 7 9.96 12.75 -12.77
CA PHE A 7 9.12 11.70 -12.20
C PHE A 7 9.80 10.33 -12.06
N THR A 8 11.04 10.17 -12.54
CA THR A 8 11.78 8.89 -12.47
C THR A 8 12.64 8.74 -11.22
N ARG A 9 12.77 9.79 -10.40
CA ARG A 9 13.63 9.79 -9.22
C ARG A 9 13.01 9.01 -8.07
N LYS A 10 13.67 7.91 -7.66
CA LYS A 10 13.38 7.20 -6.40
C LYS A 10 13.64 8.15 -5.21
N GLN A 11 12.62 8.90 -4.79
CA GLN A 11 12.73 9.78 -3.63
C GLN A 11 12.79 8.95 -2.34
N GLN A 12 13.87 9.12 -1.58
CA GLN A 12 13.91 8.79 -0.17
C GLN A 12 13.03 9.81 0.56
N PHE A 13 11.86 9.38 1.04
CA PHE A 13 10.92 10.24 1.75
C PHE A 13 11.50 10.61 3.13
N LYS A 14 12.00 11.84 3.27
CA LYS A 14 12.09 12.49 4.58
C LYS A 14 10.68 12.94 4.97
N VAL A 15 10.29 12.71 6.21
CA VAL A 15 8.98 13.13 6.77
C VAL A 15 8.97 14.66 6.84
N GLY A 16 8.61 15.29 5.72
CA GLY A 16 8.36 16.72 5.63
C GLY A 16 7.02 17.07 6.27
N GLU A 17 6.98 18.22 6.93
CA GLU A 17 5.80 18.77 7.61
C GLU A 17 4.55 18.69 6.72
N LYS A 18 3.46 18.14 7.26
CA LYS A 18 2.17 18.07 6.56
C LYS A 18 1.66 19.49 6.36
N LYS A 19 1.64 19.99 5.12
CA LYS A 19 0.79 21.14 4.78
C LYS A 19 -0.66 20.70 4.93
N VAL A 20 -1.35 21.25 5.93
CA VAL A 20 -2.76 20.99 6.20
C VAL A 20 -3.59 21.74 5.15
N TYR A 21 -3.95 21.07 4.06
CA TYR A 21 -4.99 21.57 3.16
C TYR A 21 -6.36 21.25 3.77
N ASP A 22 -6.77 22.02 4.79
CA ASP A 22 -7.97 21.76 5.62
C ASP A 22 -9.31 22.03 4.91
N HIS A 23 -9.30 22.19 3.59
CA HIS A 23 -10.45 22.65 2.83
C HIS A 23 -10.63 21.82 1.57
N GLN A 24 -10.88 20.51 1.72
CA GLN A 24 -11.16 19.66 0.57
C GLN A 24 -12.33 18.70 0.84
N CYS A 25 -13.31 18.75 -0.05
CA CYS A 25 -14.45 17.83 -0.01
C CYS A 25 -14.08 16.44 -0.57
N ALA A 26 -14.82 15.42 -0.14
CA ALA A 26 -14.65 14.04 -0.59
C ALA A 26 -15.50 13.68 -1.84
N HIS A 27 -16.25 14.63 -2.39
CA HIS A 27 -17.15 14.39 -3.52
C HIS A 27 -16.38 14.19 -4.83
N SER A 28 -16.97 13.39 -5.72
CA SER A 28 -16.40 13.05 -7.03
C SER A 28 -16.94 13.91 -8.18
N GLN A 29 -18.10 14.56 -8.00
CA GLN A 29 -18.69 15.44 -9.01
C GLN A 29 -18.03 16.82 -8.91
N LEU A 30 -17.26 17.15 -9.94
CA LEU A 30 -16.46 18.35 -10.02
C LEU A 30 -16.59 18.95 -11.42
N THR A 31 -16.74 20.26 -11.48
CA THR A 31 -16.76 21.06 -12.70
C THR A 31 -15.49 21.92 -12.77
N ILE A 32 -14.96 22.14 -13.97
CA ILE A 32 -13.79 22.99 -14.20
C ILE A 32 -14.26 24.36 -14.68
N ASP A 33 -13.90 25.43 -13.95
CA ASP A 33 -14.02 26.80 -14.42
C ASP A 33 -12.74 27.18 -15.19
N GLU A 34 -12.81 27.09 -16.52
CA GLU A 34 -11.68 27.38 -17.41
C GLU A 34 -11.16 28.83 -17.29
N LYS A 35 -12.06 29.79 -17.03
CA LYS A 35 -11.69 31.21 -16.99
C LYS A 35 -10.90 31.52 -15.74
N ARG A 36 -11.31 30.94 -14.60
CA ARG A 36 -10.65 31.15 -13.31
C ARG A 36 -9.55 30.11 -13.04
N ARG A 37 -9.47 29.05 -13.85
CA ARG A 37 -8.59 27.88 -13.66
C ARG A 37 -8.81 27.20 -12.30
N LEU A 38 -10.08 27.15 -11.89
CA LEU A 38 -10.50 26.54 -10.63
C LEU A 38 -11.31 25.29 -10.91
N ILE A 39 -11.29 24.37 -9.95
CA ILE A 39 -12.19 23.22 -9.90
C ILE A 39 -13.23 23.50 -8.83
N VAL A 40 -14.50 23.33 -9.16
CA VAL A 40 -15.63 23.55 -8.26
C VAL A 40 -16.31 22.23 -8.00
N CYS A 41 -16.60 21.93 -6.74
CA CYS A 41 -17.42 20.78 -6.41
C CYS A 41 -18.90 21.07 -6.62
N ASP A 42 -19.59 20.19 -7.36
CA ASP A 42 -21.00 20.37 -7.67
C ASP A 42 -21.91 20.15 -6.44
N ASN A 43 -21.45 19.35 -5.48
CA ASN A 43 -22.22 19.04 -4.27
C ASN A 43 -22.10 20.09 -3.17
N CYS A 44 -20.91 20.67 -2.96
CA CYS A 44 -20.68 21.61 -1.86
C CYS A 44 -20.25 23.01 -2.31
N GLY A 45 -20.10 23.25 -3.61
CA GLY A 45 -19.68 24.55 -4.16
C GLY A 45 -18.26 24.97 -3.78
N GLN A 46 -17.46 24.06 -3.21
CA GLN A 46 -16.10 24.37 -2.80
C GLN A 46 -15.18 24.51 -4.02
N HIS A 47 -14.32 25.53 -3.98
CA HIS A 47 -13.39 25.83 -5.05
C HIS A 47 -11.98 25.33 -4.69
N PHE A 48 -11.30 24.75 -5.65
CA PHE A 48 -9.94 24.25 -5.54
C PHE A 48 -9.10 24.84 -6.68
N ASP A 49 -7.83 25.09 -6.41
CA ASP A 49 -6.88 25.32 -7.50
C ASP A 49 -6.72 24.02 -8.32
N ALA A 50 -6.72 24.15 -9.64
CA ALA A 50 -6.66 23.00 -10.53
C ALA A 50 -5.31 22.25 -10.43
N PHE A 51 -4.20 22.96 -10.23
CA PHE A 51 -2.89 22.35 -10.11
C PHE A 51 -2.75 21.61 -8.78
N ASP A 52 -3.20 22.22 -7.68
CA ASP A 52 -3.21 21.56 -6.36
C ASP A 52 -4.05 20.27 -6.37
N TYR A 53 -5.20 20.30 -7.05
CA TYR A 53 -6.05 19.12 -7.19
C TYR A 53 -5.36 18.00 -7.99
N VAL A 54 -4.72 18.33 -9.11
CA VAL A 54 -3.96 17.36 -9.93
C VAL A 54 -2.77 16.80 -9.15
N MET A 55 -2.00 17.66 -8.47
CA MET A 55 -0.88 17.25 -7.62
C MET A 55 -1.34 16.23 -6.58
N ARG A 56 -2.46 16.50 -5.91
CA ARG A 56 -3.05 15.59 -4.93
C ARG A 56 -3.45 14.25 -5.53
N ILE A 57 -4.07 14.23 -6.71
CA ILE A 57 -4.40 12.97 -7.39
C ILE A 57 -3.13 12.17 -7.65
N ALA A 58 -2.09 12.81 -8.18
CA ALA A 58 -0.81 12.16 -8.47
C ALA A 58 -0.16 11.58 -7.19
N GLU A 59 -0.11 12.35 -6.09
CA GLU A 59 0.39 11.89 -4.80
C GLU A 59 -0.41 10.69 -4.26
N LYS A 60 -1.74 10.77 -4.35
CA LYS A 60 -2.63 9.69 -3.93
C LYS A 60 -2.39 8.42 -4.75
N GLU A 61 -2.23 8.57 -6.07
CA GLU A 61 -1.96 7.45 -6.97
C GLU A 61 -0.60 6.79 -6.65
N ILE A 62 0.45 7.59 -6.45
CA ILE A 62 1.79 7.10 -6.07
C ILE A 62 1.71 6.30 -4.76
N ARG A 63 0.97 6.82 -3.77
CA ARG A 63 0.77 6.15 -2.49
C ARG A 63 0.02 4.83 -2.66
N ILE A 64 -1.09 4.81 -3.40
CA ILE A 64 -1.87 3.60 -3.68
C ILE A 64 -1.00 2.56 -4.38
N ARG A 65 -0.24 2.96 -5.40
CA ARG A 65 0.66 2.08 -6.16
C ARG A 65 1.75 1.47 -5.27
N SER A 66 2.33 2.28 -4.40
CA SER A 66 3.34 1.85 -3.43
C SER A 66 2.76 0.84 -2.43
N ASN A 67 1.57 1.13 -1.89
CA ASN A 67 0.88 0.24 -0.96
C ASN A 67 0.50 -1.09 -1.62
N LEU A 68 0.00 -1.05 -2.86
CA LEU A 68 -0.35 -2.25 -3.61
C LEU A 68 0.87 -3.14 -3.87
N ARG A 69 2.02 -2.54 -4.21
CA ARG A 69 3.29 -3.27 -4.33
C ARG A 69 3.68 -3.91 -3.00
N TYR A 70 3.61 -3.16 -1.89
CA TYR A 70 3.92 -3.66 -0.55
C TYR A 70 3.02 -4.84 -0.16
N LEU A 71 1.70 -4.69 -0.32
CA LEU A 71 0.72 -5.72 0.03
C LEU A 71 0.93 -6.99 -0.79
N ARG A 72 1.17 -6.89 -2.10
CA ARG A 72 1.51 -8.05 -2.94
C ARG A 72 2.77 -8.77 -2.44
N GLY A 73 3.80 -8.01 -2.08
CA GLY A 73 5.02 -8.56 -1.47
C GLY A 73 4.73 -9.30 -0.16
N LYS A 74 3.91 -8.70 0.71
CA LYS A 74 3.56 -9.30 2.00
C LYS A 74 2.71 -10.56 1.84
N THR A 75 1.75 -10.57 0.91
CA THR A 75 0.96 -11.77 0.60
C THR A 75 1.86 -12.91 0.13
N LYS A 76 2.82 -12.62 -0.77
CA LYS A 76 3.77 -13.64 -1.24
C LYS A 76 4.62 -14.19 -0.09
N GLN A 77 5.19 -13.30 0.72
CA GLN A 77 6.00 -13.68 1.88
C GLN A 77 5.21 -14.58 2.85
N LEU A 78 3.98 -14.18 3.21
CA LEU A 78 3.15 -14.96 4.14
C LEU A 78 2.79 -16.35 3.56
N SER A 79 2.53 -16.43 2.26
CA SER A 79 2.29 -17.73 1.60
C SER A 79 3.52 -18.65 1.68
N GLU A 80 4.71 -18.11 1.45
CA GLU A 80 5.97 -18.87 1.58
C GLU A 80 6.23 -19.32 3.03
N GLU A 81 6.00 -18.43 4.01
CA GLU A 81 6.12 -18.74 5.43
C GLU A 81 5.14 -19.85 5.87
N ILE A 82 3.89 -19.80 5.38
CA ILE A 82 2.88 -20.83 5.65
C ILE A 82 3.33 -22.19 5.10
N GLU A 83 3.82 -22.24 3.86
CA GLU A 83 4.27 -23.50 3.25
C GLU A 83 5.52 -24.06 3.93
N ALA A 84 6.43 -23.20 4.37
CA ALA A 84 7.58 -23.60 5.20
C ALA A 84 7.12 -24.22 6.52
N LYS A 85 6.24 -23.54 7.27
CA LYS A 85 5.68 -24.06 8.53
C LYS A 85 4.94 -25.38 8.34
N LYS A 86 4.15 -25.53 7.26
CA LYS A 86 3.49 -26.81 6.94
C LYS A 86 4.50 -27.94 6.71
N ARG A 87 5.64 -27.65 6.07
CA ARG A 87 6.71 -28.64 5.86
C ARG A 87 7.35 -29.05 7.19
N GLU A 88 7.64 -28.09 8.06
CA GLU A 88 8.18 -28.36 9.40
C GLU A 88 7.22 -29.23 10.22
N LEU A 89 5.92 -28.90 10.23
CA LEU A 89 4.90 -29.70 10.92
C LEU A 89 4.86 -31.15 10.40
N ARG A 90 4.95 -31.35 9.09
CA ARG A 90 5.02 -32.71 8.51
C ARG A 90 6.25 -33.47 8.99
N ASN A 91 7.40 -32.81 9.02
CA ASN A 91 8.66 -33.42 9.47
C ASN A 91 8.62 -33.79 10.95
N ILE A 92 8.17 -32.87 11.81
CA ILE A 92 8.03 -33.10 13.25
C ILE A 92 7.04 -34.24 13.50
N LYS A 93 5.88 -34.25 12.82
CA LYS A 93 4.89 -35.34 12.95
C LYS A 93 5.49 -36.69 12.55
N ALA A 94 6.30 -36.73 11.49
CA ALA A 94 6.99 -37.95 11.08
C ALA A 94 8.04 -38.40 12.11
N GLN A 95 8.80 -37.47 12.70
CA GLN A 95 9.76 -37.78 13.77
C GLN A 95 9.07 -38.33 15.02
N VAL A 96 8.00 -37.69 15.49
CA VAL A 96 7.19 -38.16 16.64
C VAL A 96 6.62 -39.55 16.36
N SER A 97 6.07 -39.78 15.17
CA SER A 97 5.57 -41.11 14.79
C SER A 97 6.65 -42.19 14.84
N ARG A 98 7.87 -41.89 14.38
CA ARG A 98 9.02 -42.81 14.44
C ARG A 98 9.48 -43.06 15.87
N ALA A 99 9.52 -42.03 16.71
CA ALA A 99 9.90 -42.15 18.12
C ALA A 99 8.90 -43.06 18.87
N ASN A 100 7.59 -42.83 18.69
CA ASN A 100 6.55 -43.65 19.31
C ASN A 100 6.61 -45.12 18.88
N LYS A 101 6.92 -45.40 17.61
CA LYS A 101 7.11 -46.79 17.14
C LYS A 101 8.30 -47.47 17.81
N ARG A 102 9.41 -46.74 17.99
CA ARG A 102 10.61 -47.28 18.66
C ARG A 102 10.36 -47.57 20.13
N SER A 103 9.70 -46.66 20.87
CA SER A 103 9.40 -46.91 22.29
C SER A 103 8.53 -48.16 22.48
N THR A 104 7.51 -48.36 21.66
CA THR A 104 6.65 -49.56 21.71
C THR A 104 7.35 -50.88 21.36
N GLN A 105 8.51 -50.83 20.69
CA GLN A 105 9.32 -52.02 20.39
C GLN A 105 10.31 -52.35 21.51
N THR A 106 10.58 -51.42 22.43
CA THR A 106 11.57 -51.60 23.51
C THR A 106 10.93 -52.20 24.77
N ASP A 107 9.60 -52.15 24.88
CA ASP A 107 8.80 -52.72 25.98
C ASP A 107 8.27 -54.15 25.69
N LYS A 108 8.74 -54.82 24.63
CA LYS A 108 8.44 -56.21 24.28
C LYS A 108 9.69 -57.06 24.32
#